data_AF-H0JSA1-F1
#
_entry.id   AF-H0JSA1-F1
#
_cell.length_a   1.000
_cell.length_b   1.000
_cell.length_c   1.000
_cell.angle_alpha   90.00
_cell.angle_beta   90.00
_cell.angle_gamma   90.00
#
_symmetry.space_group_name_H-M   'P 1'
#
loop_
_entity.id
_entity.type
_entity.pdbx_description
1 polymer ?
#
loop_
_entity_poly.entity_id
_entity_poly.type
_entity_poly.pdbx_seq_one_letter_code
_entity_poly.pdbx_strand_id
1 'polypeptide(L)'
;MEAAVADGFDASTDLTATLRRAADTSALVVIAVPMPAVGSILEAVAEHAPEVALTDVVSIKAEVAAAVAAHGLSRRFVGGHPMAGTAESGWTAGTADLFRDAVWVVTVDDGTDPEVWRQVADLALDCGSVVVPAESREHDAAVARVSHLPHLLAEALALSGAGGGDLALGLAAGSFRDGTRVAATAPALVDAMCEGNAEALLVALDETLEVLRTAREQLADRSTSELTRAGHAARTRYEQRRRDPIVGTQPGDEGWIAAFREAGRRGGVWTR
;
A
#
# COMPACT_ATOMS: atom_id res chain seq x y z
N MET A 1 -0.87 0.83 -24.93
CA MET A 1 -1.49 -0.28 -25.69
C MET A 1 -0.50 -0.84 -26.70
N GLU A 2 -0.06 -0.09 -27.72
CA GLU A 2 0.85 -0.58 -28.77
C GLU A 2 2.12 -1.23 -28.22
N ALA A 3 2.76 -0.62 -27.22
CA ALA A 3 3.95 -1.20 -26.57
C ALA A 3 3.67 -2.55 -25.88
N ALA A 4 2.52 -2.70 -25.22
CA ALA A 4 2.14 -3.97 -24.58
C ALA A 4 1.87 -5.07 -25.62
N VAL A 5 1.22 -4.72 -26.73
CA VAL A 5 1.02 -5.64 -27.85
C VAL A 5 2.34 -6.03 -28.49
N ALA A 6 3.27 -5.08 -28.65
CA ALA A 6 4.61 -5.35 -29.18
C ALA A 6 5.41 -6.33 -28.29
N ASP A 7 5.19 -6.26 -26.97
CA ASP A 7 5.78 -7.19 -25.99
C ASP A 7 5.03 -8.53 -25.88
N GLY A 8 4.01 -8.76 -26.74
CA GLY A 8 3.29 -10.02 -26.85
C GLY A 8 2.08 -10.16 -25.94
N PHE A 9 1.65 -9.09 -25.26
CA PHE A 9 0.45 -9.09 -24.43
C PHE A 9 -0.80 -8.81 -25.25
N ASP A 10 -1.89 -9.50 -24.90
CA ASP A 10 -3.21 -9.23 -25.46
C ASP A 10 -3.82 -8.00 -24.78
N ALA A 11 -3.58 -6.82 -25.36
CA ALA A 11 -3.99 -5.53 -24.83
C ALA A 11 -5.01 -4.85 -25.74
N SER A 12 -6.07 -4.31 -25.14
CA SER A 12 -7.18 -3.64 -25.82
C SER A 12 -7.62 -2.39 -25.04
N THR A 13 -8.20 -1.41 -25.75
CA THR A 13 -8.92 -0.27 -25.14
C THR A 13 -10.44 -0.52 -25.08
N ASP A 14 -10.93 -1.63 -25.61
CA ASP A 14 -12.35 -2.02 -25.52
C ASP A 14 -12.61 -2.69 -24.17
N LEU A 15 -12.91 -1.87 -23.16
CA LEU A 15 -13.15 -2.33 -21.79
C LEU A 15 -14.33 -3.31 -21.71
N THR A 16 -15.42 -3.06 -22.44
CA THR A 16 -16.60 -3.92 -22.42
C THR A 16 -16.28 -5.31 -22.98
N ALA A 17 -15.58 -5.41 -24.11
CA ALA A 17 -15.17 -6.70 -24.66
C ALA A 17 -14.21 -7.44 -23.72
N THR A 18 -13.26 -6.74 -23.11
CA THR A 18 -12.32 -7.31 -22.13
C THR A 18 -13.04 -7.85 -20.90
N LEU A 19 -14.00 -7.12 -20.35
CA LEU A 19 -14.78 -7.55 -19.17
C LEU A 19 -15.67 -8.75 -19.47
N ARG A 20 -16.36 -8.76 -20.62
CA ARG A 20 -17.15 -9.92 -21.05
C ARG A 20 -16.29 -11.17 -21.19
N ARG A 21 -15.11 -11.04 -21.81
CA ARG A 21 -14.15 -12.16 -21.89
C ARG A 21 -13.73 -12.63 -20.50
N ALA A 22 -13.43 -11.70 -19.59
CA ALA A 22 -13.05 -12.04 -18.22
C ALA A 22 -14.15 -12.82 -17.49
N ALA A 23 -15.42 -12.47 -17.70
CA ALA A 23 -16.56 -13.23 -17.20
C ALA A 23 -16.64 -14.64 -17.82
N ASP A 24 -16.53 -14.74 -19.16
CA ASP A 24 -16.60 -16.01 -19.89
C ASP A 24 -15.48 -16.98 -19.50
N THR A 25 -14.29 -16.47 -19.21
CA THR A 25 -13.13 -17.28 -18.81
C THR A 25 -12.96 -17.41 -17.31
N SER A 26 -13.86 -16.83 -16.50
CA SER A 26 -13.73 -16.77 -15.04
C SER A 26 -12.37 -16.24 -14.56
N ALA A 27 -11.89 -15.17 -15.19
CA ALA A 27 -10.61 -14.55 -14.86
C ALA A 27 -10.66 -13.78 -13.52
N LEU A 28 -9.51 -13.66 -12.87
CA LEU A 28 -9.28 -12.63 -11.85
C LEU A 28 -9.05 -11.28 -12.54
N VAL A 29 -9.90 -10.30 -12.26
CA VAL A 29 -9.77 -8.92 -12.74
C VAL A 29 -8.96 -8.11 -11.74
N VAL A 30 -7.91 -7.45 -12.22
CA VAL A 30 -7.04 -6.56 -11.42
C VAL A 30 -7.26 -5.11 -11.84
N ILE A 31 -7.77 -4.27 -10.95
CA ILE A 31 -7.91 -2.83 -11.15
C ILE A 31 -6.57 -2.15 -10.85
N ALA A 32 -5.79 -1.90 -11.91
CA ALA A 32 -4.47 -1.25 -11.86
C ALA A 32 -4.51 0.18 -12.40
N VAL A 33 -5.48 0.97 -11.92
CA VAL A 33 -5.63 2.40 -12.23
C VAL A 33 -5.49 3.23 -10.94
N PRO A 34 -5.13 4.52 -11.02
CA PRO A 34 -5.10 5.38 -9.84
C PRO A 34 -6.51 5.56 -9.25
N MET A 35 -6.59 5.87 -7.96
CA MET A 35 -7.85 5.98 -7.21
C MET A 35 -8.94 6.80 -7.92
N PRO A 36 -8.66 7.98 -8.53
CA PRO A 36 -9.70 8.77 -9.21
C PRO A 36 -10.41 8.05 -10.37
N ALA A 37 -9.77 7.04 -10.96
CA ALA A 37 -10.33 6.26 -12.07
C ALA A 37 -11.10 5.00 -11.61
N VAL A 38 -10.93 4.57 -10.35
CA VAL A 38 -11.48 3.30 -9.83
C VAL A 38 -13.00 3.25 -10.00
N GLY A 39 -13.72 4.33 -9.66
CA GLY A 39 -15.18 4.37 -9.76
C GLY A 39 -15.71 4.03 -11.16
N SER A 40 -15.11 4.61 -12.20
CA SER A 40 -15.51 4.34 -13.59
C SER A 40 -15.26 2.89 -14.02
N ILE A 41 -14.21 2.25 -13.50
CA ILE A 41 -13.94 0.84 -13.75
C ILE A 41 -14.95 -0.04 -13.02
N LEU A 42 -15.29 0.29 -11.78
CA LEU A 42 -16.28 -0.46 -10.99
C LEU A 42 -17.68 -0.40 -11.62
N GLU A 43 -18.08 0.75 -12.17
CA GLU A 43 -19.33 0.89 -12.93
C GLU A 43 -19.37 -0.08 -14.11
N ALA A 44 -18.31 -0.12 -14.92
CA ALA A 44 -18.21 -1.04 -16.06
C ALA A 44 -18.19 -2.52 -15.63
N VAL A 45 -17.49 -2.85 -14.54
CA VAL A 45 -17.46 -4.22 -13.98
C VAL A 45 -18.85 -4.63 -13.52
N ALA A 46 -19.58 -3.76 -12.82
CA ALA A 46 -20.93 -4.04 -12.36
C ALA A 46 -21.90 -4.29 -13.53
N GLU A 47 -21.76 -3.56 -14.64
CA GLU A 47 -22.61 -3.73 -15.82
C GLU A 47 -22.29 -4.98 -16.63
N HIS A 48 -21.01 -5.32 -16.80
CA HIS A 48 -20.58 -6.29 -17.80
C HIS A 48 -20.00 -7.59 -17.23
N ALA A 49 -19.58 -7.59 -15.97
CA ALA A 49 -18.87 -8.71 -15.35
C ALA A 49 -19.09 -8.77 -13.81
N PRO A 50 -20.32 -8.66 -13.27
CA PRO A 50 -20.55 -8.47 -11.82
C PRO A 50 -20.11 -9.66 -10.93
N GLU A 51 -19.91 -10.85 -11.50
CA GLU A 51 -19.58 -12.07 -10.75
C GLU A 51 -18.08 -12.44 -10.83
N VAL A 52 -17.26 -11.67 -11.55
CA VAL A 52 -15.81 -11.95 -11.66
C VAL A 52 -15.11 -11.74 -10.33
N ALA A 53 -14.10 -12.57 -10.07
CA ALA A 53 -13.18 -12.30 -8.97
C ALA A 53 -12.45 -10.97 -9.25
N LEU A 54 -12.40 -10.09 -8.27
CA LEU A 54 -11.92 -8.73 -8.41
C LEU A 54 -10.88 -8.39 -7.35
N THR A 55 -9.83 -7.73 -7.75
CA THR A 55 -8.84 -7.12 -6.86
C THR A 55 -8.36 -5.79 -7.41
N ASP A 56 -7.58 -5.08 -6.63
CA ASP A 56 -6.99 -3.80 -6.98
C ASP A 56 -5.51 -3.75 -6.55
N VAL A 57 -4.84 -2.64 -6.85
CA VAL A 57 -3.46 -2.36 -6.39
C VAL A 57 -3.30 -0.95 -5.81
N VAL A 58 -4.39 -0.27 -5.46
CA VAL A 58 -4.35 1.11 -4.93
C VAL A 58 -3.68 1.15 -3.56
N SER A 59 -3.07 2.26 -3.17
CA SER A 59 -2.35 2.37 -1.89
C SER A 59 -3.25 2.49 -0.65
N ILE A 60 -4.56 2.68 -0.83
CA ILE A 60 -5.54 2.92 0.24
C ILE A 60 -6.68 1.92 0.07
N LYS A 61 -7.05 1.21 1.13
CA LYS A 61 -7.94 0.05 1.05
C LYS A 61 -9.36 0.33 1.51
N ALA A 62 -9.56 1.13 2.55
CA ALA A 62 -10.90 1.44 3.04
C ALA A 62 -11.73 2.20 1.99
N GLU A 63 -11.12 3.15 1.27
CA GLU A 63 -11.80 3.92 0.22
C GLU A 63 -12.21 3.02 -0.97
N VAL A 64 -11.32 2.13 -1.41
CA VAL A 64 -11.63 1.16 -2.48
C VAL A 64 -12.72 0.19 -2.04
N ALA A 65 -12.64 -0.36 -0.83
CA ALA A 65 -13.67 -1.25 -0.30
C ALA A 65 -15.04 -0.57 -0.24
N ALA A 66 -15.09 0.71 0.15
CA ALA A 66 -16.32 1.50 0.15
C ALA A 66 -16.86 1.73 -1.28
N ALA A 67 -15.99 2.06 -2.23
CA ALA A 67 -16.38 2.23 -3.64
C ALA A 67 -16.92 0.92 -4.25
N VAL A 68 -16.26 -0.20 -3.97
CA VAL A 68 -16.72 -1.54 -4.38
C VAL A 68 -18.09 -1.87 -3.79
N ALA A 69 -18.30 -1.58 -2.50
CA ALA A 69 -19.57 -1.80 -1.84
C ALA A 69 -20.71 -0.96 -2.43
N ALA A 70 -20.44 0.30 -2.78
CA ALA A 70 -21.40 1.19 -3.44
C ALA A 70 -21.87 0.65 -4.80
N HIS A 71 -21.05 -0.16 -5.48
CA HIS A 71 -21.39 -0.81 -6.75
C HIS A 71 -21.93 -2.24 -6.59
N GLY A 72 -22.11 -2.73 -5.36
CA GLY A 72 -22.64 -4.07 -5.10
C GLY A 72 -21.66 -5.22 -5.39
N LEU A 73 -20.36 -4.93 -5.52
CA LEU A 73 -19.34 -5.90 -5.94
C LEU A 73 -18.59 -6.57 -4.77
N SER A 74 -18.94 -6.24 -3.51
CA SER A 74 -18.18 -6.69 -2.32
C SER A 74 -18.00 -8.19 -2.21
N ARG A 75 -18.98 -8.99 -2.65
CA ARG A 75 -18.94 -10.46 -2.52
C ARG A 75 -17.76 -11.08 -3.28
N ARG A 76 -17.32 -10.46 -4.38
CA ARG A 76 -16.29 -11.01 -5.27
C ARG A 76 -15.02 -10.19 -5.27
N PHE A 77 -14.87 -9.28 -4.30
CA PHE A 77 -13.73 -8.39 -4.19
C PHE A 77 -12.81 -8.77 -3.03
N VAL A 78 -11.51 -8.75 -3.28
CA VAL A 78 -10.46 -8.78 -2.27
C VAL A 78 -9.42 -7.74 -2.63
N GLY A 79 -9.18 -6.79 -1.72
CA GLY A 79 -8.23 -5.70 -1.95
C GLY A 79 -6.79 -6.19 -1.98
N GLY A 80 -5.98 -5.57 -2.83
CA GLY A 80 -4.55 -5.85 -2.97
C GLY A 80 -3.72 -4.58 -2.87
N HIS A 81 -2.58 -4.61 -2.20
CA HIS A 81 -1.62 -3.49 -2.23
C HIS A 81 -0.19 -4.03 -2.23
N PRO A 82 0.46 -4.09 -3.41
CA PRO A 82 1.88 -4.31 -3.46
C PRO A 82 2.60 -3.09 -2.87
N MET A 83 3.38 -3.31 -1.82
CA MET A 83 4.30 -2.33 -1.24
C MET A 83 5.55 -2.19 -2.12
N ALA A 84 5.32 -1.92 -3.40
CA ALA A 84 6.30 -1.73 -4.45
C ALA A 84 5.90 -0.49 -5.24
N GLY A 85 6.87 0.31 -5.65
CA GLY A 85 6.60 1.53 -6.38
C GLY A 85 7.87 2.06 -7.04
N THR A 86 7.68 2.70 -8.18
CA THR A 86 8.74 3.46 -8.86
C THR A 86 8.26 4.90 -9.02
N ALA A 87 9.18 5.84 -9.19
CA ALA A 87 8.82 7.22 -9.52
C ALA A 87 8.22 7.35 -10.93
N GLU A 88 8.40 6.33 -11.77
CA GLU A 88 7.98 6.31 -13.17
C GLU A 88 6.60 5.64 -13.32
N SER A 89 5.90 5.97 -14.40
CA SER A 89 4.56 5.43 -14.70
C SER A 89 4.43 4.99 -16.14
N GLY A 90 3.41 4.18 -16.43
CA GLY A 90 3.12 3.65 -17.76
C GLY A 90 3.81 2.30 -18.03
N TRP A 91 3.53 1.74 -19.21
CA TRP A 91 3.95 0.38 -19.57
C TRP A 91 5.46 0.16 -19.45
N THR A 92 6.27 1.13 -19.90
CA THR A 92 7.74 1.03 -19.89
C THR A 92 8.36 1.14 -18.50
N ALA A 93 7.59 1.61 -17.49
CA ALA A 93 8.01 1.61 -16.10
C ALA A 93 7.80 0.23 -15.43
N GLY A 94 7.02 -0.65 -16.06
CA GLY A 94 6.76 -2.00 -15.58
C GLY A 94 7.99 -2.90 -15.74
N THR A 95 8.22 -3.76 -14.74
CA THR A 95 9.21 -4.83 -14.80
C THR A 95 8.66 -6.07 -14.10
N ALA A 96 8.97 -7.25 -14.63
CA ALA A 96 8.55 -8.53 -14.03
C ALA A 96 9.11 -8.73 -12.61
N ASP A 97 10.17 -8.02 -12.27
CA ASP A 97 10.86 -8.13 -10.99
C ASP A 97 10.36 -7.15 -9.93
N LEU A 98 9.40 -6.27 -10.27
CA LEU A 98 8.96 -5.15 -9.43
C LEU A 98 8.48 -5.60 -8.04
N PHE A 99 7.89 -6.78 -7.98
CA PHE A 99 7.20 -7.29 -6.80
C PHE A 99 8.01 -8.35 -6.03
N ARG A 100 9.20 -8.71 -6.52
CA ARG A 100 10.06 -9.72 -5.87
C ARG A 100 10.44 -9.27 -4.47
N ASP A 101 10.20 -10.11 -3.47
CA ASP A 101 10.45 -9.90 -2.03
C ASP A 101 9.66 -8.72 -1.39
N ALA A 102 8.89 -7.98 -2.20
CA ALA A 102 8.02 -6.91 -1.74
C ALA A 102 6.87 -7.49 -0.92
N VAL A 103 6.39 -6.74 0.06
CA VAL A 103 5.13 -7.12 0.74
C VAL A 103 3.99 -6.89 -0.24
N TRP A 104 3.08 -7.84 -0.35
CA TRP A 104 1.79 -7.63 -0.96
C TRP A 104 0.72 -7.81 0.10
N VAL A 105 0.04 -6.73 0.44
CA VAL A 105 -1.08 -6.80 1.38
C VAL A 105 -2.29 -7.34 0.66
N VAL A 106 -2.93 -8.37 1.22
CA VAL A 106 -4.18 -8.94 0.69
C VAL A 106 -5.25 -8.74 1.75
N THR A 107 -6.30 -7.98 1.45
CA THR A 107 -7.27 -7.62 2.49
C THR A 107 -8.09 -8.82 2.94
N VAL A 108 -8.45 -8.84 4.22
CA VAL A 108 -9.28 -9.88 4.84
C VAL A 108 -10.40 -9.19 5.61
N ASP A 109 -11.29 -8.56 4.86
CA ASP A 109 -12.46 -7.82 5.38
C ASP A 109 -13.61 -8.78 5.71
N ASP A 110 -14.64 -8.30 6.41
CA ASP A 110 -15.76 -9.14 6.81
C ASP A 110 -16.53 -9.61 5.57
N GLY A 111 -16.86 -10.91 5.51
CA GLY A 111 -17.53 -11.50 4.36
C GLY A 111 -16.63 -11.80 3.16
N THR A 112 -15.31 -11.68 3.30
CA THR A 112 -14.33 -12.06 2.27
C THR A 112 -14.58 -13.49 1.78
N ASP A 113 -14.70 -13.66 0.45
CA ASP A 113 -14.77 -14.97 -0.19
C ASP A 113 -13.38 -15.65 -0.13
N PRO A 114 -13.24 -16.83 0.51
CA PRO A 114 -11.95 -17.49 0.67
C PRO A 114 -11.34 -17.94 -0.66
N GLU A 115 -12.14 -18.19 -1.68
CA GLU A 115 -11.65 -18.59 -3.00
C GLU A 115 -11.05 -17.39 -3.75
N VAL A 116 -11.74 -16.26 -3.74
CA VAL A 116 -11.21 -15.01 -4.32
C VAL A 116 -9.95 -14.59 -3.58
N TRP A 117 -9.94 -14.70 -2.24
CA TRP A 117 -8.77 -14.37 -1.44
C TRP A 117 -7.56 -15.21 -1.85
N ARG A 118 -7.75 -16.52 -2.04
CA ARG A 118 -6.67 -17.42 -2.48
C ARG A 118 -6.15 -17.05 -3.86
N GLN A 119 -7.02 -16.71 -4.81
CA GLN A 119 -6.60 -16.26 -6.15
C GLN A 119 -5.72 -15.00 -6.10
N VAL A 120 -6.08 -14.01 -5.28
CA VAL A 120 -5.29 -12.78 -5.13
C VAL A 120 -3.96 -13.06 -4.43
N ALA A 121 -3.97 -13.89 -3.39
CA ALA A 121 -2.76 -14.28 -2.69
C ALA A 121 -1.81 -15.10 -3.59
N ASP A 122 -2.35 -16.01 -4.40
CA ASP A 122 -1.58 -16.80 -5.35
C ASP A 122 -0.97 -15.92 -6.46
N LEU A 123 -1.71 -14.95 -6.99
CA LEU A 123 -1.16 -13.95 -7.91
C LEU A 123 0.05 -13.25 -7.31
N ALA A 124 -0.05 -12.76 -6.07
CA ALA A 124 1.04 -12.09 -5.39
C ALA A 124 2.26 -13.01 -5.17
N LEU A 125 2.03 -14.27 -4.77
CA LEU A 125 3.11 -15.25 -4.61
C LEU A 125 3.78 -15.60 -5.94
N ASP A 126 3.03 -15.71 -7.02
CA ASP A 126 3.57 -15.98 -8.37
C ASP A 126 4.39 -14.80 -8.89
N CYS A 127 4.09 -13.58 -8.45
CA CYS A 127 4.94 -12.40 -8.65
C CYS A 127 6.18 -12.35 -7.74
N GLY A 128 6.38 -13.34 -6.86
CA GLY A 128 7.51 -13.42 -5.94
C GLY A 128 7.37 -12.51 -4.71
N SER A 129 6.17 -12.01 -4.41
CA SER A 129 5.91 -11.20 -3.23
C SER A 129 5.73 -12.03 -1.97
N VAL A 130 5.73 -11.32 -0.84
CA VAL A 130 5.39 -11.85 0.46
C VAL A 130 3.98 -11.39 0.84
N VAL A 131 3.05 -12.33 0.94
CA VAL A 131 1.64 -12.03 1.25
C VAL A 131 1.45 -11.77 2.73
N VAL A 132 0.90 -10.60 3.08
CA VAL A 132 0.51 -10.23 4.45
C VAL A 132 -0.99 -9.93 4.47
N PRO A 133 -1.81 -10.69 5.22
CA PRO A 133 -3.22 -10.35 5.36
C PRO A 133 -3.40 -9.13 6.26
N ALA A 134 -4.37 -8.27 5.96
CA ALA A 134 -4.78 -7.18 6.84
C ALA A 134 -6.25 -6.81 6.63
N GLU A 135 -6.93 -6.29 7.65
CA GLU A 135 -8.18 -5.56 7.41
C GLU A 135 -7.88 -4.25 6.67
N SER A 136 -8.78 -3.80 5.79
CA SER A 136 -8.61 -2.56 5.02
C SER A 136 -8.28 -1.33 5.89
N ARG A 137 -8.97 -1.15 7.02
CA ARG A 137 -8.71 0.00 7.92
C ARG A 137 -7.39 -0.12 8.70
N GLU A 138 -7.04 -1.33 9.11
CA GLU A 138 -5.78 -1.59 9.80
C GLU A 138 -4.58 -1.39 8.89
N HIS A 139 -4.73 -1.79 7.62
CA HIS A 139 -3.79 -1.48 6.56
C HIS A 139 -3.60 0.03 6.42
N ASP A 140 -4.68 0.79 6.28
CA ASP A 140 -4.63 2.23 6.06
C ASP A 140 -3.98 2.97 7.24
N ALA A 141 -4.26 2.53 8.48
CA ALA A 141 -3.58 3.01 9.67
C ALA A 141 -2.08 2.68 9.69
N ALA A 142 -1.69 1.49 9.19
CA ALA A 142 -0.29 1.10 9.10
C ALA A 142 0.45 1.92 8.04
N VAL A 143 -0.06 2.03 6.81
CA VAL A 143 0.60 2.77 5.72
C VAL A 143 0.61 4.28 5.95
N ALA A 144 -0.37 4.84 6.68
CA ALA A 144 -0.31 6.20 7.18
C ALA A 144 0.99 6.46 7.96
N ARG A 145 1.39 5.52 8.83
CA ARG A 145 2.58 5.63 9.68
C ARG A 145 3.89 5.31 8.95
N VAL A 146 3.89 4.30 8.08
CA VAL A 146 5.14 3.75 7.51
C VAL A 146 5.38 4.14 6.05
N SER A 147 4.44 4.83 5.41
CA SER A 147 4.55 5.32 4.04
C SER A 147 4.21 6.81 3.93
N HIS A 148 2.99 7.22 4.28
CA HIS A 148 2.51 8.58 4.03
C HIS A 148 3.17 9.62 4.94
N LEU A 149 3.24 9.36 6.25
CA LEU A 149 3.93 10.23 7.21
C LEU A 149 5.42 10.43 6.84
N PRO A 150 6.19 9.39 6.47
CA PRO A 150 7.54 9.58 5.93
C PRO A 150 7.63 10.55 4.76
N HIS A 151 6.66 10.60 3.85
CA HIS A 151 6.61 11.61 2.79
C HIS A 151 6.46 13.02 3.39
N LEU A 152 5.49 13.25 4.27
CA LEU A 152 5.31 14.58 4.91
C LEU A 152 6.56 15.05 5.66
N LEU A 153 7.22 14.14 6.39
CA LEU A 153 8.45 14.45 7.11
C LEU A 153 9.62 14.74 6.17
N ALA A 154 9.72 14.04 5.04
CA ALA A 154 10.74 14.30 4.03
C ALA A 154 10.55 15.68 3.38
N GLU A 155 9.30 16.07 3.06
CA GLU A 155 8.99 17.41 2.53
C GLU A 155 9.37 18.50 3.54
N ALA A 156 8.98 18.34 4.81
CA ALA A 156 9.33 19.28 5.87
C ALA A 156 10.85 19.39 6.08
N LEU A 157 11.58 18.27 6.00
CA LEU A 157 13.04 18.26 6.11
C LEU A 157 13.70 18.95 4.92
N ALA A 158 13.20 18.73 3.70
CA ALA A 158 13.69 19.39 2.49
C ALA A 158 13.51 20.91 2.57
N LEU A 159 12.33 21.37 3.02
CA LEU A 159 12.04 22.79 3.24
C LEU A 159 12.94 23.41 4.31
N SER A 160 13.21 22.68 5.40
CA SER A 160 14.14 23.13 6.45
C SER A 160 15.56 23.34 5.90
N GLY A 161 16.05 22.39 5.10
CA GLY A 161 17.36 22.51 4.45
C GLY A 161 17.44 23.69 3.48
N ALA A 162 16.42 23.86 2.62
CA ALA A 162 16.32 24.98 1.69
C ALA A 162 16.24 26.34 2.42
N GLY A 163 15.51 26.40 3.54
CA GLY A 163 15.42 27.59 4.39
C GLY A 163 16.76 28.02 5.01
N GLY A 164 17.74 27.12 5.10
CA GLY A 164 19.10 27.40 5.56
C GLY A 164 20.02 28.03 4.50
N GLY A 165 19.57 28.14 3.24
CA GLY A 165 20.33 28.72 2.12
C GLY A 165 21.44 27.83 1.57
N ASP A 166 22.20 28.38 0.60
CA ASP A 166 23.20 27.64 -0.18
C ASP A 166 24.27 26.94 0.65
N LEU A 167 24.68 27.54 1.77
CA LEU A 167 25.65 26.92 2.67
C LEU A 167 25.10 25.64 3.31
N ALA A 168 23.84 25.65 3.78
CA ALA A 168 23.22 24.47 4.37
C ALA A 168 23.10 23.33 3.36
N LEU A 169 22.69 23.65 2.13
CA LEU A 169 22.60 22.68 1.04
C LEU A 169 23.98 22.17 0.61
N GLY A 170 24.99 23.03 0.55
CA GLY A 170 26.37 22.65 0.23
C GLY A 170 27.05 21.77 1.29
N LEU A 171 26.57 21.82 2.54
CA LEU A 171 27.03 20.96 3.64
C LEU A 171 26.19 19.69 3.82
N ALA A 172 25.08 19.56 3.08
CA ALA A 172 24.19 18.41 3.20
C ALA A 172 24.93 17.11 2.84
N ALA A 173 24.72 16.07 3.64
CA ALA A 173 25.40 14.78 3.52
C ALA A 173 24.39 13.61 3.44
N GLY A 174 24.87 12.39 3.68
CA GLY A 174 24.07 11.16 3.52
C GLY A 174 22.77 11.15 4.32
N SER A 175 22.76 11.63 5.57
CA SER A 175 21.54 11.68 6.39
C SER A 175 20.46 12.59 5.81
N PHE A 176 20.85 13.75 5.29
CA PHE A 176 19.92 14.66 4.61
C PHE A 176 19.40 14.03 3.32
N ARG A 177 20.31 13.53 2.46
CA ARG A 177 19.95 12.87 1.19
C ARG A 177 18.96 11.72 1.42
N ASP A 178 19.22 10.84 2.38
CA ASP A 178 18.39 9.66 2.61
C ASP A 178 17.07 10.06 3.29
N GLY A 179 17.09 11.07 4.18
CA GLY A 179 15.92 11.64 4.83
C GLY A 179 14.99 12.42 3.91
N THR A 180 15.51 12.98 2.80
CA THR A 180 14.72 13.72 1.79
C THR A 180 14.52 12.93 0.50
N ARG A 181 14.99 11.68 0.41
CA ARG A 181 14.93 10.88 -0.83
C ARG A 181 13.52 10.77 -1.40
N VAL A 182 12.52 10.60 -0.55
CA VAL A 182 11.11 10.42 -0.96
C VAL A 182 10.39 11.73 -1.27
N ALA A 183 11.00 12.88 -0.97
CA ALA A 183 10.51 14.19 -1.42
C ALA A 183 10.75 14.43 -2.93
N ALA A 184 11.48 13.52 -3.59
CA ALA A 184 11.63 13.53 -5.05
C ALA A 184 10.45 12.84 -5.78
N THR A 185 9.53 12.22 -5.05
CA THR A 185 8.31 11.65 -5.64
C THR A 185 7.44 12.77 -6.22
N ALA A 186 6.78 12.51 -7.34
CA ALA A 186 5.92 13.50 -7.99
C ALA A 186 4.84 14.02 -7.00
N PRO A 187 4.67 15.35 -6.85
CA PRO A 187 3.74 15.92 -5.87
C PRO A 187 2.32 15.35 -5.94
N ALA A 188 1.78 15.19 -7.16
CA ALA A 188 0.43 14.64 -7.35
C ALA A 188 0.26 13.21 -6.78
N LEU A 189 1.33 12.40 -6.74
CA LEU A 189 1.28 11.08 -6.10
C LEU A 189 1.29 11.20 -4.57
N VAL A 190 2.10 12.12 -4.04
CA VAL A 190 2.15 12.40 -2.60
C VAL A 190 0.80 12.94 -2.11
N ASP A 191 0.22 13.89 -2.84
CA ASP A 191 -1.10 14.46 -2.58
C ASP A 191 -2.16 13.36 -2.56
N ALA A 192 -2.22 12.52 -3.60
CA ALA A 192 -3.18 11.42 -3.67
C ALA A 192 -3.07 10.43 -2.50
N MET A 193 -1.85 10.07 -2.08
CA MET A 193 -1.64 9.18 -0.93
C MET A 193 -2.04 9.84 0.39
N CYS A 194 -1.68 11.11 0.59
CA CYS A 194 -1.90 11.81 1.85
C CYS A 194 -3.36 12.21 2.02
N GLU A 195 -3.98 12.77 0.98
CA GLU A 195 -5.37 13.22 1.00
C GLU A 195 -6.34 12.06 1.07
N GLY A 196 -6.11 10.98 0.29
CA GLY A 196 -6.97 9.80 0.31
C GLY A 196 -6.94 9.04 1.63
N ASN A 197 -5.90 9.21 2.46
CA ASN A 197 -5.78 8.58 3.77
C ASN A 197 -5.67 9.61 4.91
N ALA A 198 -6.26 10.79 4.73
CA ALA A 198 -6.08 11.92 5.63
C ALA A 198 -6.49 11.60 7.08
N GLU A 199 -7.58 10.84 7.29
CA GLU A 199 -8.06 10.50 8.63
C GLU A 199 -7.01 9.72 9.44
N ALA A 200 -6.46 8.64 8.87
CA ALA A 200 -5.43 7.86 9.55
C ALA A 200 -4.08 8.59 9.62
N LEU A 201 -3.76 9.40 8.60
CA LEU A 201 -2.54 10.19 8.56
C LEU A 201 -2.53 11.30 9.61
N LEU A 202 -3.66 11.95 9.87
CA LEU A 202 -3.78 12.96 10.93
C LEU A 202 -3.44 12.38 12.30
N VAL A 203 -3.94 11.17 12.62
CA VAL A 203 -3.58 10.48 13.86
C VAL A 203 -2.07 10.25 13.96
N ALA A 204 -1.46 9.72 12.91
CA ALA A 204 -0.01 9.47 12.88
C ALA A 204 0.81 10.77 12.97
N LEU A 205 0.32 11.84 12.34
CA LEU A 205 0.96 13.15 12.35
C LEU A 205 0.87 13.81 13.73
N ASP A 206 -0.29 13.80 14.38
CA ASP A 206 -0.49 14.38 15.71
C ASP A 206 0.40 13.69 16.75
N GLU A 207 0.46 12.36 16.76
CA GLU A 207 1.39 11.62 17.63
C GLU A 207 2.86 11.99 17.37
N THR A 208 3.22 12.20 16.11
CA THR A 208 4.58 12.61 15.74
C THR A 208 4.88 14.04 16.18
N LEU A 209 3.91 14.95 16.09
CA LEU A 209 4.03 16.32 16.58
C LEU A 209 4.23 16.36 18.09
N GLU A 210 3.56 15.50 18.86
CA GLU A 210 3.79 15.39 20.31
C GLU A 210 5.21 14.91 20.64
N VAL A 211 5.73 13.92 19.90
CA VAL A 211 7.12 13.47 20.03
C VAL A 211 8.10 14.60 19.73
N LEU A 212 7.87 15.38 18.66
CA LEU A 212 8.72 16.51 18.29
C LEU A 212 8.64 17.68 19.28
N ARG A 213 7.46 17.96 19.84
CA ARG A 213 7.26 18.95 20.92
C ARG A 213 8.07 18.58 22.15
N THR A 214 7.95 17.32 22.59
CA THR A 214 8.72 16.79 23.73
C THR A 214 10.22 16.89 23.46
N ALA A 215 10.68 16.51 22.27
CA ALA A 215 12.09 16.61 21.90
C ALA A 215 12.61 18.06 21.91
N ARG A 216 11.78 19.03 21.47
CA ARG A 216 12.11 20.45 21.50
C ARG A 216 12.22 20.98 22.93
N GLU A 217 11.36 20.54 23.84
CA GLU A 217 11.43 20.90 25.26
C GLU A 217 12.71 20.35 25.90
N GLN A 218 13.01 19.07 25.71
CA GLN A 218 14.23 18.46 26.24
C GLN A 218 15.50 19.09 25.66
N LEU A 219 15.49 19.44 24.37
CA LEU A 219 16.63 20.08 23.73
C LEU A 219 16.88 21.48 24.30
N ALA A 220 15.84 22.20 24.75
CA ALA A 220 16.00 23.46 25.46
C ALA A 220 16.79 23.28 26.78
N ASP A 221 16.64 22.11 27.41
CA ASP A 221 17.41 21.68 28.58
C ASP A 221 18.70 20.92 28.19
N ARG A 222 19.12 20.99 26.92
CA ARG A 222 20.33 20.36 26.34
C ARG A 222 20.34 18.83 26.41
N SER A 223 19.17 18.20 26.38
CA SER A 223 19.02 16.74 26.33
C SER A 223 18.23 16.30 25.10
N THR A 224 18.63 15.18 24.52
CA THR A 224 17.84 14.44 23.49
C THR A 224 17.75 12.96 23.83
N SER A 225 18.09 12.58 25.07
CA SER A 225 18.34 11.20 25.46
C SER A 225 17.09 10.31 25.33
N GLU A 226 15.91 10.86 25.62
CA GLU A 226 14.66 10.12 25.49
C GLU A 226 14.35 9.81 24.04
N LEU A 227 14.28 10.84 23.18
CA LEU A 227 14.03 10.70 21.75
C LEU A 227 15.04 9.74 21.10
N THR A 228 16.34 9.94 21.35
CA THR A 228 17.40 9.14 20.73
C THR A 228 17.36 7.68 21.18
N ARG A 229 17.09 7.39 22.45
CA ARG A 229 16.95 6.02 22.96
C ARG A 229 15.70 5.34 22.39
N ALA A 230 14.56 6.02 22.44
CA ALA A 230 13.29 5.47 21.95
C ALA A 230 13.33 5.25 20.43
N GLY A 231 13.81 6.22 19.67
CA GLY A 231 13.98 6.12 18.22
C GLY A 231 14.96 5.01 17.81
N HIS A 232 16.09 4.89 18.51
CA HIS A 232 17.03 3.79 18.28
C HIS A 232 16.38 2.42 18.54
N ALA A 233 15.67 2.26 19.66
CA ALA A 233 14.98 1.01 19.98
C ALA A 233 13.89 0.66 18.94
N ALA A 234 13.11 1.65 18.49
CA ALA A 234 12.11 1.47 17.44
C ALA A 234 12.74 1.04 16.10
N ARG A 235 13.87 1.66 15.72
CA ARG A 235 14.62 1.28 14.52
C ARG A 235 15.18 -0.14 14.62
N THR A 236 15.79 -0.50 15.75
CA THR A 236 16.29 -1.87 15.99
C THR A 236 15.15 -2.90 15.85
N ARG A 237 13.96 -2.60 16.38
CA ARG A 237 12.80 -3.48 16.24
C ARG A 237 12.37 -3.65 14.78
N TYR A 238 12.38 -2.59 13.98
CA TYR A 238 12.09 -2.69 12.54
C TYR A 238 13.11 -3.57 11.81
N GLU A 239 14.40 -3.46 12.12
CA GLU A 239 15.45 -4.27 11.50
C GLU A 239 15.36 -5.75 11.90
N GLN A 240 14.95 -6.03 13.13
CA GLN A 240 14.79 -7.37 13.67
C GLN A 240 13.42 -8.00 13.40
N ARG A 241 12.55 -7.32 12.63
CA ARG A 241 11.20 -7.81 12.34
C ARG A 241 11.26 -9.19 11.69
N ARG A 242 10.38 -10.08 12.14
CA ARG A 242 10.22 -11.42 11.57
C ARG A 242 8.96 -11.49 10.73
N ARG A 243 8.99 -12.38 9.74
CA ARG A 243 7.87 -12.74 8.86
C ARG A 243 7.56 -14.20 9.13
N ASP A 244 6.84 -14.45 10.21
CA ASP A 244 6.52 -15.82 10.62
C ASP A 244 5.33 -16.35 9.80
N PRO A 245 5.39 -17.57 9.25
CA PRO A 245 4.27 -18.14 8.51
C PRO A 245 3.01 -18.29 9.34
N ILE A 246 1.86 -18.06 8.72
CA ILE A 246 0.55 -18.37 9.31
C ILE A 246 0.38 -19.90 9.30
N VAL A 247 0.11 -20.48 10.47
CA VAL A 247 -0.03 -21.92 10.66
C VAL A 247 -1.34 -22.26 11.37
N GLY A 248 -1.91 -23.42 11.05
CA GLY A 248 -3.09 -23.96 11.74
C GLY A 248 -4.43 -23.34 11.35
N THR A 249 -4.48 -22.54 10.28
CA THR A 249 -5.71 -22.01 9.68
C THR A 249 -5.51 -21.80 8.19
N GLN A 250 -6.54 -22.05 7.40
CA GLN A 250 -6.59 -21.85 5.95
C GLN A 250 -7.78 -20.97 5.56
N PRO A 251 -7.72 -20.27 4.41
CA PRO A 251 -8.86 -19.53 3.89
C PRO A 251 -10.07 -20.46 3.72
N GLY A 252 -11.16 -20.15 4.42
CA GLY A 252 -12.42 -20.92 4.42
C GLY A 252 -12.67 -21.73 5.70
N ASP A 253 -11.66 -21.91 6.57
CA ASP A 253 -11.85 -22.54 7.87
C ASP A 253 -12.77 -21.71 8.78
N GLU A 254 -13.43 -22.32 9.75
CA GLU A 254 -14.20 -21.58 10.74
C GLU A 254 -13.32 -20.56 11.49
N GLY A 255 -13.70 -19.28 11.46
CA GLY A 255 -12.95 -18.20 12.10
C GLY A 255 -11.67 -17.76 11.39
N TRP A 256 -11.41 -18.21 10.16
CA TRP A 256 -10.17 -17.91 9.42
C TRP A 256 -9.90 -16.41 9.27
N ILE A 257 -10.92 -15.58 9.03
CA ILE A 257 -10.80 -14.12 8.89
C ILE A 257 -10.17 -13.52 10.15
N ALA A 258 -10.67 -13.88 11.32
CA ALA A 258 -10.16 -13.36 12.60
C ALA A 258 -8.71 -13.83 12.85
N ALA A 259 -8.42 -15.10 12.55
CA ALA A 259 -7.07 -15.65 12.68
C ALA A 259 -6.06 -14.96 11.75
N PHE A 260 -6.46 -14.68 10.51
CA PHE A 260 -5.63 -13.99 9.52
C PHE A 260 -5.39 -12.53 9.89
N ARG A 261 -6.41 -11.78 10.33
CA ARG A 261 -6.21 -10.42 10.85
C ARG A 261 -5.24 -10.40 12.01
N GLU A 262 -5.43 -11.31 12.96
CA GLU A 262 -4.59 -11.37 14.15
C GLU A 262 -3.14 -11.76 13.83
N ALA A 263 -2.93 -12.66 12.86
CA ALA A 263 -1.59 -12.93 12.35
C ALA A 263 -1.00 -11.73 11.59
N GLY A 264 -1.79 -11.07 10.74
CA GLY A 264 -1.44 -9.89 9.97
C GLY A 264 -0.94 -8.73 10.82
N ARG A 265 -1.62 -8.42 11.94
CA ARG A 265 -1.19 -7.41 12.93
C ARG A 265 0.22 -7.65 13.49
N ARG A 266 0.68 -8.90 13.49
CA ARG A 266 2.03 -9.29 13.93
C ARG A 266 3.03 -9.38 12.78
N GLY A 267 2.64 -9.05 11.55
CA GLY A 267 3.44 -9.22 10.34
C GLY A 267 3.55 -10.67 9.88
N GLY A 268 2.58 -11.51 10.26
CA GLY A 268 2.47 -12.89 9.81
C GLY A 268 2.28 -12.95 8.30
N VAL A 269 2.88 -13.95 7.67
CA VAL A 269 2.87 -14.10 6.21
C VAL A 269 2.13 -15.36 5.81
N TRP A 270 1.32 -15.26 4.76
CA TRP A 270 0.68 -16.44 4.19
C TRP A 270 1.60 -17.13 3.19
N THR A 271 1.60 -18.46 3.24
CA THR A 271 2.34 -19.34 2.33
C THR A 271 1.41 -20.45 1.87
N ARG A 272 1.67 -20.99 0.67
CA ARG A 272 1.00 -22.20 0.14
C ARG A 272 1.24 -23.43 1.01
#